data_AF-A0A815QCM6-F1
#
_entry.id   AF-A0A815QCM6-F1
#
_cell.length_a   1.000
_cell.length_b   1.000
_cell.length_c   1.000
_cell.angle_alpha   90.00
_cell.angle_beta   90.00
_cell.angle_gamma   90.00
#
_symmetry.space_group_name_H-M   'P 1'
#
loop_
_entity.id
_entity.type
_entity.pdbx_description
1 polymer ?
#
loop_
_entity_poly.entity_id
_entity_poly.type
_entity_poly.pdbx_seq_one_letter_code
_entity_poly.pdbx_strand_id
1 'polypeptide(L)'
;MILDHHQFAHRLFNIILHNGDIYDIKILLLKSSRININLNCLQYNGQSLIHLCCLYNRLDFLKLFVEFGDCDLLRMNDDGWLPIHLAIYLGHMNIVLYLLKFSQ
;
A
#
# COMPACT_ATOMS: atom_id res chain seq x y z
N MET A 1 17.47 -17.40 5.08
CA MET A 1 16.72 -16.74 6.16
C MET A 1 15.30 -16.51 5.65
N ILE A 2 14.34 -17.28 6.13
CA ILE A 2 12.93 -17.14 5.77
C ILE A 2 12.46 -15.85 6.46
N LEU A 3 11.91 -14.90 5.70
CA LEU A 3 11.27 -13.73 6.30
C LEU A 3 10.03 -14.23 7.03
N ASP A 4 9.98 -14.07 8.35
CA ASP A 4 8.73 -14.25 9.08
C ASP A 4 7.73 -13.14 8.72
N HIS A 5 6.44 -13.37 8.99
CA HIS A 5 5.36 -12.44 8.63
C HIS A 5 5.59 -11.02 9.19
N HIS A 6 6.15 -10.91 10.40
CA HIS A 6 6.43 -9.63 11.04
C HIS A 6 7.56 -8.86 10.35
N GLN A 7 8.66 -9.52 10.00
CA GLN A 7 9.79 -8.90 9.33
C GLN A 7 9.46 -8.49 7.90
N PHE A 8 8.59 -9.23 7.21
CA PHE A 8 8.06 -8.83 5.90
C PHE A 8 7.27 -7.53 5.98
N ALA A 9 6.25 -7.46 6.84
CA ALA A 9 5.38 -6.30 6.96
C ALA A 9 6.17 -5.04 7.32
N HIS A 10 7.05 -5.14 8.32
CA HIS A 10 7.91 -4.03 8.75
C HIS A 10 8.81 -3.51 7.61
N ARG A 11 9.45 -4.42 6.84
CA ARG A 11 10.27 -4.01 5.70
C ARG A 11 9.45 -3.37 4.59
N LEU A 12 8.28 -3.92 4.30
CA LEU A 12 7.38 -3.38 3.28
C LEU A 12 6.98 -1.94 3.63
N PHE A 13 6.57 -1.69 4.87
CA PHE A 13 6.23 -0.34 5.33
C PHE A 13 7.42 0.60 5.25
N ASN A 14 8.60 0.21 5.71
CA ASN A 14 9.78 1.08 5.66
C ASN A 14 10.14 1.54 4.24
N ILE A 15 9.97 0.68 3.23
CA ILE A 15 10.21 1.04 1.82
C ILE A 15 9.21 2.12 1.36
N ILE A 16 7.94 2.02 1.78
CA ILE A 16 6.90 3.03 1.47
C ILE A 16 7.18 4.35 2.18
N LEU A 17 7.58 4.29 3.46
CA LEU A 17 7.79 5.46 4.33
C LEU A 17 9.05 6.25 3.97
N HIS A 18 10.13 5.59 3.55
CA HIS A 18 11.46 6.20 3.39
C HIS A 18 11.90 6.37 1.92
N ASN A 19 10.97 6.60 1.00
CA ASN A 19 11.28 6.78 -0.43
C ASN A 19 12.05 5.60 -1.06
N GLY A 20 11.87 4.37 -0.57
CA GLY A 20 12.53 3.20 -1.13
C GLY A 20 12.10 2.91 -2.58
N ASP A 21 12.81 2.04 -3.28
CA ASP A 21 12.59 1.79 -4.72
C ASP A 21 11.44 0.81 -4.95
N ILE A 22 10.72 0.97 -6.07
CA ILE A 22 9.70 0.01 -6.51
C ILE A 22 10.30 -1.38 -6.74
N TYR A 23 11.57 -1.44 -7.13
CA TYR A 23 12.31 -2.68 -7.32
C TYR A 23 12.47 -3.46 -6.01
N ASP A 24 12.68 -2.76 -4.90
CA ASP A 24 12.79 -3.39 -3.58
C ASP A 24 11.47 -4.04 -3.16
N ILE A 25 10.33 -3.38 -3.43
CA ILE A 25 9.01 -3.95 -3.18
C ILE A 25 8.80 -5.19 -4.05
N LYS A 26 9.12 -5.13 -5.34
CA LYS A 26 8.98 -6.28 -6.25
C LYS A 26 9.80 -7.48 -5.76
N ILE A 27 11.06 -7.26 -5.38
CA ILE A 27 11.91 -8.31 -4.79
C ILE A 27 11.30 -8.87 -3.51
N LEU A 28 10.78 -7.99 -2.64
CA LEU A 28 10.19 -8.39 -1.37
C LEU A 28 8.93 -9.25 -1.58
N LEU A 29 8.02 -8.82 -2.47
CA LEU A 29 6.81 -9.56 -2.87
C LEU A 29 7.14 -10.92 -3.52
N LEU A 30 8.14 -10.97 -4.39
CA LEU A 30 8.58 -12.22 -5.03
C LEU A 30 9.16 -13.20 -4.00
N LYS A 31 9.93 -12.72 -3.02
CA LYS A 31 10.47 -13.54 -1.93
C LYS A 31 9.36 -14.06 -1.00
N SER A 32 8.31 -13.28 -0.80
CA SER A 32 7.17 -13.67 0.03
C SER A 32 6.14 -14.53 -0.69
N SER A 33 6.25 -14.80 -2.00
CA SER A 33 5.31 -15.68 -2.73
C SER A 33 5.19 -17.11 -2.15
N ARG A 34 6.13 -17.52 -1.30
CA ARG A 34 6.09 -18.77 -0.52
C ARG A 34 5.19 -18.72 0.72
N ILE A 35 4.76 -17.52 1.09
CA ILE A 35 3.98 -17.20 2.26
C ILE A 35 2.70 -16.55 1.73
N ASN A 36 1.55 -17.17 1.96
CA ASN A 36 0.27 -16.66 1.48
C ASN A 36 -0.14 -15.40 2.28
N ILE A 37 0.49 -14.25 1.99
CA ILE A 37 0.29 -13.00 2.71
C ILE A 37 -0.89 -12.25 2.10
N ASN A 38 -1.92 -12.00 2.91
CA ASN A 38 -2.99 -11.09 2.55
C ASN A 38 -2.57 -9.64 2.82
N LEU A 39 -2.28 -8.90 1.74
CA LEU A 39 -1.87 -7.48 1.81
C LEU A 39 -2.93 -6.60 2.48
N ASN A 40 -4.21 -6.95 2.39
CA ASN A 40 -5.29 -6.17 3.00
C ASN A 40 -5.26 -6.19 4.52
N CYS A 41 -4.71 -7.24 5.14
CA CYS A 41 -4.61 -7.34 6.60
C CYS A 41 -3.42 -6.55 7.16
N LEU A 42 -2.51 -6.06 6.31
CA LEU A 42 -1.33 -5.33 6.74
C LEU A 42 -1.71 -3.87 7.07
N GLN A 43 -1.37 -3.46 8.29
CA GLN A 43 -1.57 -2.10 8.76
C GLN A 43 -0.35 -1.56 9.52
N TYR A 44 -0.13 -0.25 9.40
CA TYR A 44 0.87 0.50 10.15
C TYR A 44 0.21 1.77 10.70
N ASN A 45 0.15 1.91 12.03
CA ASN A 45 -0.55 3.02 12.71
C ASN A 45 -1.98 3.25 12.18
N GLY A 46 -2.76 2.17 12.05
CA GLY A 46 -4.14 2.21 11.56
C GLY A 46 -4.28 2.40 10.04
N GLN A 47 -3.19 2.61 9.31
CA GLN A 47 -3.19 2.83 7.87
C GLN A 47 -2.91 1.52 7.13
N SER A 48 -3.74 1.17 6.14
CA SER A 48 -3.41 0.09 5.19
C SER A 48 -2.29 0.51 4.22
N LEU A 49 -1.75 -0.43 3.45
CA LEU A 49 -0.75 -0.14 2.40
C LEU A 49 -1.23 0.94 1.41
N ILE A 50 -2.51 0.89 1.03
CA ILE A 50 -3.12 1.84 0.10
C ILE A 50 -3.20 3.23 0.73
N HIS A 51 -3.57 3.31 2.01
CA HIS A 51 -3.54 4.59 2.74
C HIS A 51 -2.13 5.17 2.79
N LEU A 52 -1.11 4.38 3.08
CA LEU A 52 0.27 4.86 3.10
C LEU A 52 0.70 5.36 1.71
N CYS A 53 0.33 4.67 0.63
CA CYS A 53 0.62 5.16 -0.72
C CYS A 53 -0.06 6.51 -1.00
N CYS A 54 -1.30 6.69 -0.55
CA CYS A 54 -2.02 7.95 -0.66
C CYS A 54 -1.39 9.05 0.21
N LEU A 55 -1.00 8.72 1.45
CA LEU A 55 -0.40 9.64 2.41
C LEU A 55 0.96 10.17 1.95
N TYR A 56 1.79 9.31 1.34
CA TYR A 56 3.16 9.64 0.91
C TYR A 56 3.30 9.90 -0.59
N ASN A 57 2.19 10.12 -1.32
CA ASN A 57 2.17 10.35 -2.76
C ASN A 57 2.91 9.28 -3.60
N ARG A 58 2.82 8.01 -3.21
CA ARG A 58 3.53 6.90 -3.86
C ARG A 58 2.64 6.23 -4.93
N LEU A 59 2.32 6.95 -6.00
CA LEU A 59 1.45 6.41 -7.07
C LEU A 59 2.00 5.12 -7.70
N ASP A 60 3.31 5.02 -7.88
CA ASP A 60 3.93 3.84 -8.49
C ASP A 60 3.75 2.59 -7.62
N PHE A 61 3.75 2.77 -6.30
CA PHE A 61 3.54 1.69 -5.33
C PHE A 61 2.07 1.31 -5.26
N LEU A 62 1.18 2.30 -5.29
CA LEU A 62 -0.26 2.08 -5.37
C LEU A 62 -0.61 1.22 -6.59
N LYS A 63 -0.09 1.57 -7.78
CA LYS A 63 -0.26 0.78 -9.00
C LYS A 63 0.24 -0.64 -8.81
N LEU A 64 1.47 -0.78 -8.30
CA LEU A 64 2.06 -2.09 -8.07
C LEU A 64 1.20 -2.97 -7.16
N PHE A 65 0.71 -2.44 -6.05
CA PHE A 65 -0.11 -3.22 -5.12
C PHE A 65 -1.47 -3.61 -5.68
N VAL A 66 -2.12 -2.70 -6.44
CA VAL A 66 -3.38 -2.99 -7.13
C VAL A 66 -3.19 -4.02 -8.24
N GLU A 67 -2.04 -4.04 -8.92
CA GLU A 67 -1.71 -5.05 -9.93
C GLU A 67 -1.31 -6.39 -9.31
N PHE A 68 -0.62 -6.39 -8.16
CA PHE A 68 -0.10 -7.60 -7.52
C PHE A 68 -1.12 -8.31 -6.63
N GLY A 69 -2.11 -7.60 -6.09
CA GLY A 69 -3.09 -8.18 -5.18
C GLY A 69 -4.44 -7.48 -5.27
N ASP A 70 -5.49 -8.22 -4.91
CA ASP A 70 -6.84 -7.67 -4.73
C ASP A 70 -6.87 -6.75 -3.50
N CYS A 71 -6.24 -5.58 -3.61
CA CYS A 71 -6.20 -4.61 -2.53
C CYS A 71 -7.56 -3.92 -2.37
N ASP A 72 -8.04 -3.86 -1.13
CA ASP A 72 -9.27 -3.16 -0.79
C ASP A 72 -9.03 -1.65 -0.77
N LEU A 73 -9.51 -0.98 -1.82
CA LEU A 73 -9.44 0.48 -1.99
C LEU A 73 -10.51 1.22 -1.18
N LEU A 74 -11.48 0.51 -0.60
CA LEU A 74 -12.60 1.05 0.17
C LEU A 74 -12.50 0.77 1.67
N ARG A 75 -11.45 0.06 2.11
CA ARG A 75 -11.19 -0.13 3.53
C ARG A 75 -10.92 1.22 4.20
N MET A 76 -11.61 1.51 5.29
CA MET A 76 -11.33 2.68 6.14
C MET A 76 -10.13 2.44 7.05
N ASN A 77 -9.35 3.49 7.33
CA ASN A 77 -8.35 3.50 8.41
C ASN A 77 -9.02 3.72 9.79
N ASP A 78 -8.21 3.75 10.85
CA ASP A 78 -8.69 3.93 12.24
C ASP A 78 -9.41 5.27 12.47
N ASP A 79 -9.15 6.29 11.63
CA ASP A 79 -9.83 7.59 11.67
C ASP A 79 -11.15 7.60 10.86
N GLY A 80 -11.54 6.47 10.27
CA GLY A 80 -12.74 6.35 9.42
C GLY A 80 -12.56 6.94 8.02
N TRP A 81 -11.33 7.16 7.57
CA TRP A 81 -11.05 7.73 6.26
C TRP A 81 -10.79 6.63 5.24
N LEU A 82 -11.30 6.82 4.02
CA LEU A 82 -10.90 6.03 2.86
C LEU A 82 -9.53 6.48 2.36
N PRO A 83 -8.79 5.63 1.62
CA PRO A 83 -7.53 6.02 1.01
C PRO A 83 -7.67 7.26 0.10
N ILE A 84 -8.79 7.34 -0.64
CA ILE A 84 -9.08 8.50 -1.49
C ILE A 84 -9.30 9.79 -0.69
N HIS A 85 -9.85 9.74 0.53
CA HIS A 85 -9.99 10.93 1.38
C HIS A 85 -8.62 11.50 1.72
N LEU A 86 -7.62 10.66 2.06
CA LEU A 86 -6.25 11.13 2.29
C LEU A 86 -5.64 11.78 1.04
N ALA A 87 -5.80 11.15 -0.13
CA ALA A 87 -5.26 11.67 -1.38
C ALA A 87 -5.87 13.03 -1.76
N ILE A 88 -7.18 13.20 -1.54
CA ILE A 88 -7.88 14.48 -1.75
C ILE A 88 -7.41 15.53 -0.75
N TYR A 89 -7.39 15.19 0.54
CA TYR A 89 -7.01 16.11 1.62
C TYR A 89 -5.60 16.66 1.44
N LEU A 90 -4.66 15.84 0.94
CA LEU A 90 -3.27 16.23 0.69
C LEU A 90 -3.03 16.80 -0.72
N GLY A 91 -4.03 16.81 -1.60
CA GLY A 91 -3.90 17.33 -2.97
C GLY A 91 -3.10 16.43 -3.92
N HIS A 92 -2.97 15.13 -3.64
CA HIS A 92 -2.27 14.16 -4.50
C HIS A 92 -3.14 13.75 -5.69
N MET A 93 -3.40 14.69 -6.61
CA MET A 93 -4.37 14.56 -7.70
C MET A 93 -4.07 13.39 -8.66
N ASN A 94 -2.80 13.07 -8.88
CA ASN A 94 -2.36 11.90 -9.63
C ASN A 94 -2.90 10.58 -9.04
N ILE A 95 -2.94 10.47 -7.70
CA ILE A 95 -3.51 9.33 -6.99
C ILE A 95 -5.04 9.36 -7.01
N VAL A 96 -5.64 10.53 -6.80
CA VAL A 96 -7.11 10.69 -6.87
C VAL A 96 -7.64 10.22 -8.23
N LEU A 97 -7.04 10.72 -9.32
CA LEU A 97 -7.41 10.32 -10.68
C LEU A 97 -7.19 8.82 -10.94
N TYR A 98 -6.20 8.21 -10.30
CA TYR A 98 -5.98 6.77 -10.41
C TYR A 98 -7.07 5.97 -9.67
N LEU A 99 -7.37 6.33 -8.41
CA LEU A 99 -8.38 5.65 -7.59
C LEU A 99 -9.80 5.78 -8.17
N LEU A 100 -10.14 6.92 -8.76
CA LEU A 100 -11.45 7.13 -9.43
C LEU A 100 -11.69 6.19 -10.62
N LYS A 101 -10.64 5.57 -11.20
CA LYS A 101 -10.81 4.55 -12.24
C LYS A 101 -11.46 3.26 -11.72
N PHE A 102 -11.40 3.04 -10.40
CA PHE A 102 -11.91 1.83 -9.75
C PHE A 102 -13.26 2.03 -9.05
N SER A 103 -13.84 3.23 -9.11
CA SER A 103 -15.11 3.58 -8.46
C SER A 103 -16.31 3.50 -9.42
N GLN A 104 -16.38 2.46 -10.25
CA GLN A 104 -17.48 2.21 -11.20
C GLN A 104 -18.32 1.00 -10.79
#